data_AF-A0A6M0SSW7-F1
#
_entry.id   AF-A0A6M0SSW7-F1
#
_cell.length_a   1.000
_cell.length_b   1.000
_cell.length_c   1.000
_cell.angle_alpha   90.00
_cell.angle_beta   90.00
_cell.angle_gamma   90.00
#
_symmetry.space_group_name_H-M   'P 1'
#
loop_
_entity.id
_entity.type
_entity.pdbx_description
1 polymer ?
#
loop_
_entity_poly.entity_id
_entity_poly.type
_entity_poly.pdbx_seq_one_letter_code
_entity_poly.pdbx_strand_id
1 'polypeptide(L)'
;MSIKNKKSIYDIYDWRDTICVSHYPFPTEVVDSKGLSNLIGLDVENHRKEAKVLYVHIPFCDKICSFCPFNKILKKEELVEKYITAIKNEIDSYSNTKYFKTSRFSAINIGGGTPSSLKSEQLMEIITHIKNKFNLEEDVVISVEGNTSNFTEEKLSSVFKVGVNRISFGIQTFNQKLRDIMGLKETSERCLQLLNNARKIGFKNIGIDLIYNLPGQSMEDWIGDIETAINNNIDHITTFALCMVPGTKLQKQIISGDVPSVGHQNDEIDMFCKARELLRKAGYIQYSIWDFAKPGKIDKNPLIYYNKLEDLLGLGPAAFGYVNQYMYINKGDLNAYFKSAGEGEFPILVGKKATKMDQMRGAMAKGLRNYKVDKILFYKLFNCYPEDVFKQEIQELLDDDLIEITDSEIKLTDRGGVWGNNVSKIFFEHPETFEWRASLAKGRVPQQTESEVINNINLEKFRWENGIKELFEKLLERKPVFIRNKARIDISNIAANLAQHENRTIITEKDVVLAALKDTPAPFRPTAINGFKKLGVNVEKYIDKINQL
;
A
#
# COMPACT_ATOMS: atom_id res chain seq x y z
N MET A 1 15.73 38.62 5.42
CA MET A 1 15.26 37.24 5.17
C MET A 1 14.11 37.30 4.20
N SER A 2 14.30 36.82 2.98
CA SER A 2 13.23 36.75 1.98
C SER A 2 12.15 35.81 2.49
N ILE A 3 10.94 36.33 2.69
CA ILE A 3 9.74 35.53 2.93
C ILE A 3 9.49 34.80 1.61
N LYS A 4 10.08 33.61 1.41
CA LYS A 4 9.59 32.68 0.39
C LYS A 4 8.10 32.53 0.69
N ASN A 5 7.23 32.96 -0.23
CA ASN A 5 5.79 32.69 -0.14
C ASN A 5 5.63 31.18 0.01
N LYS A 6 5.37 30.71 1.24
CA LYS A 6 5.13 29.28 1.49
C LYS A 6 3.96 28.87 0.61
N LYS A 7 4.13 27.81 -0.18
CA LYS A 7 3.06 27.25 -1.02
C LYS A 7 1.80 27.04 -0.18
N SER A 8 0.62 27.10 -0.78
CA SER A 8 -0.60 26.64 -0.10
C SER A 8 -0.44 25.18 0.33
N ILE A 9 -1.14 24.72 1.40
CA ILE A 9 -1.15 23.30 1.78
C ILE A 9 -1.67 22.41 0.63
N TYR A 10 -2.54 22.97 -0.22
CA TYR A 10 -3.15 22.29 -1.36
C TYR A 10 -2.22 22.16 -2.58
N ASP A 11 -1.16 22.98 -2.66
CA ASP A 11 -0.35 23.15 -3.88
C ASP A 11 1.11 22.67 -3.70
N ILE A 12 1.38 21.82 -2.70
CA ILE A 12 2.74 21.29 -2.47
C ILE A 12 3.12 20.29 -3.55
N TYR A 13 2.21 19.35 -3.81
CA TYR A 13 2.30 18.39 -4.91
C TYR A 13 1.02 18.48 -5.74
N ASP A 14 1.13 18.16 -7.02
CA ASP A 14 -0.03 18.16 -7.93
C ASP A 14 -1.12 17.17 -7.50
N TRP A 15 -0.74 16.10 -6.79
CA TRP A 15 -1.67 15.07 -6.34
C TRP A 15 -1.25 14.43 -5.01
N ARG A 16 -2.23 14.15 -4.15
CA ARG A 16 -2.02 13.51 -2.85
C ARG A 16 -2.02 11.99 -3.03
N ASP A 17 -0.90 11.36 -2.67
CA ASP A 17 -0.76 9.92 -2.82
C ASP A 17 -1.55 9.16 -1.75
N THR A 18 -2.60 8.47 -2.17
CA THR A 18 -3.48 7.68 -1.29
C THR A 18 -2.94 6.27 -1.04
N ILE A 19 -1.86 5.86 -1.71
CA ILE A 19 -1.24 4.54 -1.54
C ILE A 19 -0.05 4.69 -0.59
N CYS A 20 0.01 3.89 0.48
CA CYS A 20 1.18 3.93 1.38
C CYS A 20 2.39 3.21 0.79
N VAL A 21 3.54 3.54 1.37
CA VAL A 21 4.70 2.65 1.38
C VAL A 21 4.34 1.42 2.22
N SER A 22 4.05 0.29 1.58
CA SER A 22 3.80 -0.98 2.28
C SER A 22 5.07 -1.81 2.40
N HIS A 23 5.93 -1.76 1.39
CA HIS A 23 7.19 -2.47 1.32
C HIS A 23 8.24 -1.71 0.50
N TYR A 24 9.51 -1.98 0.77
CA TYR A 24 10.67 -1.46 0.03
C TYR A 24 11.89 -2.37 0.33
N PRO A 25 12.79 -2.65 -0.64
CA PRO A 25 12.77 -2.20 -2.04
C PRO A 25 11.64 -2.83 -2.85
N PHE A 26 11.36 -2.30 -4.04
CA PHE A 26 10.31 -2.83 -4.90
C PHE A 26 10.80 -4.11 -5.61
N PRO A 27 10.18 -5.28 -5.40
CA PRO A 27 10.66 -6.54 -5.97
C PRO A 27 10.11 -6.74 -7.39
N THR A 28 10.98 -6.67 -8.39
CA THR A 28 10.62 -6.87 -9.81
C THR A 28 11.25 -8.11 -10.43
N GLU A 29 12.17 -8.77 -9.72
CA GLU A 29 12.90 -9.93 -10.25
C GLU A 29 12.06 -11.18 -10.05
N VAL A 30 11.63 -11.83 -11.13
CA VAL A 30 10.96 -13.14 -11.07
C VAL A 30 11.97 -14.19 -10.64
N VAL A 31 11.63 -14.99 -9.64
CA VAL A 31 12.58 -15.91 -9.00
C VAL A 31 12.15 -17.35 -9.23
N ASP A 32 13.11 -18.20 -9.61
CA ASP A 32 12.92 -19.66 -9.60
C ASP A 32 12.93 -20.18 -8.15
N SER A 33 12.19 -21.25 -7.86
CA SER A 33 12.09 -21.80 -6.50
C SER A 33 13.41 -22.39 -6.00
N LYS A 34 14.29 -22.80 -6.92
CA LYS A 34 15.59 -23.41 -6.60
C LYS A 34 16.54 -22.41 -5.94
N GLY A 35 17.05 -22.77 -4.77
CA GLY A 35 18.08 -22.00 -4.06
C GLY A 35 17.55 -20.78 -3.29
N LEU A 36 16.23 -20.56 -3.24
CA LEU A 36 15.62 -19.46 -2.48
C LEU A 36 16.04 -19.44 -1.01
N SER A 37 16.15 -20.61 -0.37
CA SER A 37 16.62 -20.74 1.02
C SER A 37 18.00 -20.09 1.20
N ASN A 38 18.93 -20.37 0.29
CA ASN A 38 20.28 -19.80 0.32
C ASN A 38 20.28 -18.30 0.00
N LEU A 39 19.49 -17.87 -0.98
CA LEU A 39 19.40 -16.47 -1.40
C LEU A 39 18.85 -15.56 -0.29
N ILE A 40 17.81 -16.03 0.39
CA ILE A 40 17.23 -15.36 1.56
C ILE A 40 18.18 -15.51 2.76
N GLY A 41 18.91 -16.62 2.86
CA GLY A 41 19.75 -16.97 3.99
C GLY A 41 18.93 -17.56 5.14
N LEU A 42 18.08 -18.54 4.85
CA LEU A 42 17.25 -19.25 5.83
C LEU A 42 18.03 -20.37 6.55
N ASP A 43 19.14 -20.83 5.97
CA ASP A 43 20.00 -21.89 6.50
C ASP A 43 21.08 -21.40 7.48
N VAL A 44 20.98 -20.14 7.93
CA VAL A 44 21.84 -19.56 8.99
C VAL A 44 21.02 -19.22 10.22
N GLU A 45 21.64 -19.19 11.39
CA GLU A 45 20.96 -18.76 12.61
C GLU A 45 20.71 -17.25 12.59
N ASN A 46 19.56 -16.82 13.10
CA ASN A 46 19.29 -15.43 13.36
C ASN A 46 19.95 -15.00 14.68
N HIS A 47 20.97 -14.15 14.60
CA HIS A 47 21.62 -13.58 15.79
C HIS A 47 21.02 -12.23 16.23
N ARG A 48 20.06 -11.66 15.47
CA ARG A 48 19.39 -10.42 15.88
C ARG A 48 18.51 -10.67 17.10
N LYS A 49 18.66 -9.79 18.09
CA LYS A 49 17.96 -9.87 19.38
C LYS A 49 16.58 -9.28 19.32
N GLU A 50 16.12 -8.73 18.21
CA GLU A 50 14.83 -8.07 18.11
C GLU A 50 13.78 -9.05 17.56
N ALA A 51 12.55 -8.93 18.08
CA ALA A 51 11.44 -9.74 17.62
C ALA A 51 10.92 -9.28 16.27
N LYS A 52 10.31 -10.22 15.53
CA LYS A 52 9.85 -10.06 14.16
C LYS A 52 8.32 -10.00 14.09
N VAL A 53 7.80 -9.71 12.90
CA VAL A 53 6.37 -9.76 12.59
C VAL A 53 6.07 -10.97 11.70
N LEU A 54 4.94 -11.63 11.96
CA LEU A 54 4.33 -12.59 11.05
C LEU A 54 3.05 -12.01 10.47
N TYR A 55 2.88 -12.07 9.16
CA TYR A 55 1.63 -11.75 8.47
C TYR A 55 1.13 -12.96 7.70
N VAL A 56 -0.17 -13.25 7.81
CA VAL A 56 -0.84 -14.32 7.06
C VAL A 56 -1.99 -13.73 6.26
N HIS A 57 -1.92 -13.88 4.94
CA HIS A 57 -2.92 -13.39 4.01
C HIS A 57 -4.01 -14.43 3.74
N ILE A 58 -5.24 -14.14 4.16
CA ILE A 58 -6.43 -14.94 3.84
C ILE A 58 -7.10 -14.36 2.58
N PRO A 59 -7.11 -15.04 1.43
CA PRO A 59 -7.56 -14.46 0.16
C PRO A 59 -9.08 -14.48 -0.05
N PHE A 60 -9.87 -15.00 0.89
CA PHE A 60 -11.29 -15.27 0.70
C PHE A 60 -12.20 -14.14 1.18
N CYS A 61 -13.26 -13.87 0.43
CA CYS A 61 -14.37 -13.01 0.82
C CYS A 61 -15.70 -13.69 0.48
N ASP A 62 -16.73 -13.52 1.31
CA ASP A 62 -18.10 -13.95 0.97
C ASP A 62 -18.72 -13.04 -0.11
N LYS A 63 -18.29 -11.78 -0.16
CA LYS A 63 -18.68 -10.78 -1.17
C LYS A 63 -17.49 -9.85 -1.41
N ILE A 64 -17.25 -9.50 -2.67
CA ILE A 64 -16.22 -8.53 -3.04
C ILE A 64 -16.81 -7.12 -2.94
N CYS A 65 -16.23 -6.27 -2.08
CA CYS A 65 -16.59 -4.86 -1.97
C CYS A 65 -16.34 -4.12 -3.31
N SER A 66 -17.22 -3.17 -3.64
CA SER A 66 -17.19 -2.45 -4.93
C SER A 66 -15.91 -1.65 -5.18
N PHE A 67 -15.19 -1.30 -4.10
CA PHE A 67 -13.99 -0.47 -4.08
C PHE A 67 -12.69 -1.22 -3.76
N CYS A 68 -12.75 -2.50 -3.34
CA CYS A 68 -11.60 -3.17 -2.74
C CYS A 68 -10.48 -3.44 -3.77
N PRO A 69 -9.23 -2.98 -3.52
CA PRO A 69 -8.12 -3.15 -4.45
C PRO A 69 -7.29 -4.41 -4.21
N PHE A 70 -7.42 -5.06 -3.04
CA PHE A 70 -6.52 -6.14 -2.58
C PHE A 70 -6.60 -7.43 -3.41
N ASN A 71 -5.71 -8.39 -3.12
CA ASN A 71 -5.88 -9.77 -3.59
C ASN A 71 -7.05 -10.42 -2.84
N LYS A 72 -8.08 -10.83 -3.58
CA LYS A 72 -9.27 -11.48 -3.01
C LYS A 72 -9.99 -12.31 -4.05
N ILE A 73 -10.62 -13.38 -3.58
CA ILE A 73 -11.48 -14.26 -4.36
C ILE A 73 -12.77 -14.55 -3.60
N LEU A 74 -13.82 -14.89 -4.34
CA LEU A 74 -15.05 -15.37 -3.72
C LEU A 74 -14.81 -16.73 -3.07
N LYS A 75 -15.25 -16.86 -1.83
CA LYS A 75 -15.10 -18.06 -1.03
C LYS A 75 -15.78 -19.26 -1.71
N LYS A 76 -15.04 -20.37 -1.80
CA LYS A 76 -15.54 -21.72 -2.10
C LYS A 76 -14.92 -22.67 -1.09
N GLU A 77 -15.72 -23.50 -0.44
CA GLU A 77 -15.24 -24.33 0.68
C GLU A 77 -14.10 -25.28 0.25
N GLU A 78 -14.20 -25.87 -0.94
CA GLU A 78 -13.14 -26.71 -1.54
C GLU A 78 -11.78 -25.98 -1.68
N LEU A 79 -11.81 -24.67 -1.94
CA LEU A 79 -10.59 -23.86 -2.07
C LEU A 79 -10.05 -23.47 -0.69
N VAL A 80 -10.93 -23.31 0.29
CA VAL A 80 -10.56 -23.01 1.68
C VAL A 80 -9.82 -24.19 2.29
N GLU A 81 -10.30 -25.42 2.10
CA GLU A 81 -9.63 -26.64 2.61
C GLU A 81 -8.23 -26.81 2.00
N LYS A 82 -8.12 -26.64 0.67
CA LYS A 82 -6.82 -26.63 -0.03
C LYS A 82 -5.89 -25.55 0.49
N TYR A 83 -6.43 -24.35 0.73
CA TYR A 83 -5.66 -23.24 1.29
C TYR A 83 -5.16 -23.54 2.70
N ILE A 84 -5.99 -24.09 3.60
CA ILE A 84 -5.57 -24.43 4.98
C ILE A 84 -4.41 -25.43 4.96
N THR A 85 -4.48 -26.42 4.07
CA THR A 85 -3.38 -27.37 3.89
C THR A 85 -2.12 -26.65 3.39
N ALA A 86 -2.25 -25.85 2.33
CA ALA A 86 -1.14 -25.12 1.73
C ALA A 86 -0.47 -24.12 2.70
N ILE A 87 -1.23 -23.34 3.45
CA ILE A 87 -0.67 -22.36 4.39
C ILE A 87 0.03 -23.06 5.56
N LYS A 88 -0.46 -24.20 6.04
CA LYS A 88 0.23 -25.01 7.07
C LYS A 88 1.55 -25.57 6.55
N ASN A 89 1.59 -26.01 5.30
CA ASN A 89 2.84 -26.43 4.66
C ASN A 89 3.83 -25.28 4.52
N GLU A 90 3.36 -24.09 4.09
CA GLU A 90 4.22 -22.90 4.00
C GLU A 90 4.78 -22.50 5.38
N ILE A 91 3.95 -22.51 6.42
CA ILE A 91 4.37 -22.31 7.82
C ILE A 91 5.44 -23.32 8.22
N ASP A 92 5.25 -24.60 7.88
CA ASP A 92 6.21 -25.66 8.18
C ASP A 92 7.53 -25.47 7.43
N SER A 93 7.49 -25.09 6.14
CA SER A 93 8.69 -24.81 5.36
C SER A 93 9.53 -23.70 5.98
N TYR A 94 8.93 -22.60 6.44
CA TYR A 94 9.67 -21.52 7.09
C TYR A 94 10.10 -21.87 8.52
N SER A 95 9.20 -22.41 9.35
CA SER A 95 9.52 -22.71 10.76
C SER A 95 10.61 -23.76 10.94
N ASN A 96 10.81 -24.64 9.96
CA ASN A 96 11.86 -25.66 10.00
C ASN A 96 13.27 -25.12 9.69
N THR A 97 13.38 -23.92 9.12
CA THR A 97 14.66 -23.29 8.78
C THR A 97 15.46 -22.89 10.02
N LYS A 98 16.80 -22.86 9.92
CA LYS A 98 17.65 -22.45 11.05
C LYS A 98 17.39 -21.01 11.48
N TYR A 99 17.09 -20.14 10.51
CA TYR A 99 16.81 -18.73 10.76
C TYR A 99 15.58 -18.53 11.62
N PHE A 100 14.48 -19.24 11.33
CA PHE A 100 13.25 -19.10 12.11
C PHE A 100 13.22 -19.90 13.41
N LYS A 101 13.95 -21.02 13.50
CA LYS A 101 14.16 -21.73 14.78
C LYS A 101 14.83 -20.88 15.86
N THR A 102 15.65 -19.91 15.46
CA THR A 102 16.35 -18.96 16.34
C THR A 102 15.76 -17.56 16.30
N SER A 103 14.64 -17.37 15.59
CA SER A 103 13.87 -16.14 15.60
C SER A 103 12.75 -16.19 16.62
N ARG A 104 12.19 -15.03 16.94
CA ARG A 104 10.98 -14.91 17.74
C ARG A 104 10.05 -13.84 17.20
N PHE A 105 8.76 -13.98 17.45
CA PHE A 105 7.73 -13.08 16.95
C PHE A 105 7.00 -12.37 18.10
N SER A 106 6.79 -11.07 17.97
CA SER A 106 6.05 -10.24 18.93
C SER A 106 4.70 -9.76 18.37
N ALA A 107 4.48 -9.93 17.07
CA ALA A 107 3.23 -9.61 16.40
C ALA A 107 2.89 -10.65 15.33
N ILE A 108 1.63 -11.10 15.33
CA ILE A 108 1.02 -11.94 14.31
C ILE A 108 -0.22 -11.22 13.80
N ASN A 109 -0.27 -10.94 12.50
CA ASN A 109 -1.41 -10.31 11.86
C ASN A 109 -2.03 -11.26 10.84
N ILE A 110 -3.32 -11.53 11.01
CA ILE A 110 -4.11 -12.28 10.04
C ILE A 110 -5.02 -11.29 9.34
N GLY A 111 -4.75 -11.05 8.07
CA GLY A 111 -5.43 -10.04 7.24
C GLY A 111 -5.69 -10.54 5.83
N GLY A 112 -6.02 -9.64 4.91
CA GLY A 112 -6.11 -9.94 3.48
C GLY A 112 -7.45 -9.62 2.86
N GLY A 113 -8.07 -10.58 2.18
CA GLY A 113 -9.44 -10.47 1.70
C GLY A 113 -10.38 -10.29 2.89
N THR A 114 -10.70 -11.37 3.60
CA THR A 114 -11.52 -11.33 4.81
C THR A 114 -11.24 -12.56 5.68
N PRO A 115 -10.30 -12.51 6.64
CA PRO A 115 -10.01 -13.62 7.55
C PRO A 115 -11.25 -14.15 8.26
N SER A 116 -12.14 -13.26 8.69
CA SER A 116 -13.40 -13.62 9.33
C SER A 116 -14.36 -14.43 8.45
N SER A 117 -14.18 -14.51 7.13
CA SER A 117 -14.98 -15.36 6.24
C SER A 117 -14.73 -16.85 6.47
N LEU A 118 -13.58 -17.22 7.04
CA LEU A 118 -13.30 -18.59 7.45
C LEU A 118 -14.24 -19.00 8.59
N LYS A 119 -14.52 -20.30 8.69
CA LYS A 119 -15.19 -20.86 9.86
C LYS A 119 -14.30 -20.68 11.09
N SER A 120 -14.90 -20.69 12.28
CA SER A 120 -14.17 -20.51 13.55
C SER A 120 -13.06 -21.55 13.69
N GLU A 121 -13.35 -22.80 13.37
CA GLU A 121 -12.44 -23.94 13.47
C GLU A 121 -11.24 -23.77 12.53
N GLN A 122 -11.49 -23.33 11.29
CA GLN A 122 -10.47 -23.09 10.28
C GLN A 122 -9.49 -22.00 10.69
N LEU A 123 -10.01 -20.89 11.25
CA LEU A 123 -9.17 -19.79 11.72
C LEU A 123 -8.38 -20.18 12.97
N MET A 124 -9.01 -20.89 13.91
CA MET A 124 -8.34 -21.43 15.10
C MET A 124 -7.24 -22.44 14.72
N GLU A 125 -7.46 -23.26 13.71
CA GLU A 125 -6.48 -24.22 13.22
C GLU A 125 -5.21 -23.52 12.74
N ILE A 126 -5.33 -22.48 11.91
CA ILE A 126 -4.18 -21.70 11.42
C ILE A 126 -3.44 -21.03 12.58
N ILE A 127 -4.15 -20.36 13.49
CA ILE A 127 -3.54 -19.66 14.64
C ILE A 127 -2.82 -20.66 15.55
N THR A 128 -3.44 -21.80 15.84
CA THR A 128 -2.85 -22.84 16.69
C THR A 128 -1.59 -23.41 16.04
N HIS A 129 -1.63 -23.66 14.72
CA HIS A 129 -0.48 -24.16 13.98
C HIS A 129 0.70 -23.18 14.04
N ILE A 130 0.46 -21.88 13.85
CA ILE A 130 1.48 -20.82 14.00
C ILE A 130 2.11 -20.85 15.41
N LYS A 131 1.26 -20.87 16.46
CA LYS A 131 1.72 -20.88 17.85
C LYS A 131 2.57 -22.10 18.19
N ASN A 132 2.27 -23.24 17.58
CA ASN A 132 3.02 -24.48 17.80
C ASN A 132 4.35 -24.54 17.04
N LYS A 133 4.50 -23.75 15.96
CA LYS A 133 5.63 -23.85 15.03
C LYS A 133 6.67 -22.75 15.19
N PHE A 134 6.26 -21.57 15.67
CA PHE A 134 7.16 -20.43 15.86
C PHE A 134 7.34 -20.09 17.33
N ASN A 135 8.54 -19.58 17.67
CA ASN A 135 8.79 -19.04 19.00
C ASN A 135 8.08 -17.67 19.12
N LEU A 136 7.15 -17.55 20.05
CA LEU A 136 6.42 -16.31 20.31
C LEU A 136 6.88 -15.70 21.62
N GLU A 137 6.95 -14.37 21.67
CA GLU A 137 7.13 -13.67 22.94
C GLU A 137 5.89 -13.83 23.83
N GLU A 138 6.07 -13.74 25.15
CA GLU A 138 4.98 -13.90 26.12
C GLU A 138 3.85 -12.88 25.90
N ASP A 139 4.22 -11.65 25.52
CA ASP A 139 3.31 -10.55 25.25
C ASP A 139 3.00 -10.37 23.73
N VAL A 140 3.09 -11.46 22.95
CA VAL A 140 2.78 -11.45 21.52
C VAL A 140 1.39 -10.88 21.25
N VAL A 141 1.31 -9.94 20.32
CA VAL A 141 0.02 -9.43 19.83
C VAL A 141 -0.44 -10.30 18.68
N ILE A 142 -1.60 -10.93 18.82
CA ILE A 142 -2.25 -11.69 17.75
C ILE A 142 -3.48 -10.90 17.33
N SER A 143 -3.42 -10.36 16.12
CA SER A 143 -4.46 -9.53 15.53
C SER A 143 -5.17 -10.26 14.40
N VAL A 144 -6.49 -10.18 14.37
CA VAL A 144 -7.32 -10.66 13.25
C VAL A 144 -8.13 -9.49 12.69
N GLU A 145 -8.05 -9.30 11.38
CA GLU A 145 -8.93 -8.40 10.64
C GLU A 145 -10.24 -9.11 10.25
N GLY A 146 -11.33 -8.36 10.13
CA GLY A 146 -12.50 -8.91 9.47
C GLY A 146 -13.62 -7.94 9.20
N ASN A 147 -14.57 -8.45 8.43
CA ASN A 147 -15.77 -7.74 8.05
C ASN A 147 -16.83 -7.88 9.15
N THR A 148 -17.60 -6.81 9.37
CA THR A 148 -18.66 -6.77 10.36
C THR A 148 -19.73 -7.85 10.16
N SER A 149 -19.94 -8.30 8.91
CA SER A 149 -20.94 -9.34 8.62
C SER A 149 -20.52 -10.77 8.99
N ASN A 150 -19.24 -10.98 9.33
CA ASN A 150 -18.69 -12.32 9.52
C ASN A 150 -18.35 -12.68 10.96
N PHE A 151 -18.24 -11.67 11.83
CA PHE A 151 -18.00 -11.87 13.24
C PHE A 151 -19.34 -12.03 13.97
N THR A 152 -19.66 -13.29 14.28
CA THR A 152 -20.65 -13.62 15.29
C THR A 152 -20.03 -13.56 16.68
N GLU A 153 -20.85 -13.47 17.72
CA GLU A 153 -20.38 -13.54 19.11
C GLU A 153 -19.62 -14.84 19.39
N GLU A 154 -20.12 -15.96 18.86
CA GLU A 154 -19.45 -17.26 18.90
C GLU A 154 -18.05 -17.19 18.27
N LYS A 155 -17.92 -16.64 17.06
CA LYS A 155 -16.63 -16.54 16.39
C LYS A 155 -15.65 -15.67 17.16
N LEU A 156 -16.11 -14.52 17.67
CA LEU A 156 -15.31 -13.65 18.52
C LEU A 156 -14.83 -14.39 19.78
N SER A 157 -15.70 -15.18 20.42
CA SER A 157 -15.35 -15.99 21.58
C SER A 157 -14.31 -17.06 21.22
N SER A 158 -14.48 -17.75 20.11
CA SER A 158 -13.57 -18.80 19.64
C SER A 158 -12.17 -18.25 19.34
N VAL A 159 -12.07 -17.14 18.62
CA VAL A 159 -10.75 -16.54 18.32
C VAL A 159 -10.10 -15.94 19.57
N PHE A 160 -10.87 -15.37 20.50
CA PHE A 160 -10.35 -14.92 21.78
C PHE A 160 -9.74 -16.08 22.59
N LYS A 161 -10.44 -17.23 22.66
CA LYS A 161 -9.99 -18.43 23.37
C LYS A 161 -8.68 -19.01 22.82
N VAL A 162 -8.42 -18.91 21.52
CA VAL A 162 -7.15 -19.38 20.93
C VAL A 162 -5.99 -18.38 21.12
N GLY A 163 -6.26 -17.21 21.70
CA GLY A 163 -5.26 -16.21 22.09
C GLY A 163 -5.23 -14.95 21.22
N VAL A 164 -6.22 -14.73 20.36
CA VAL A 164 -6.36 -13.44 19.66
C VAL A 164 -6.67 -12.36 20.68
N ASN A 165 -5.82 -11.33 20.73
CA ASN A 165 -5.89 -10.27 21.75
C ASN A 165 -6.03 -8.87 21.13
N ARG A 166 -6.01 -8.76 19.80
CA ARG A 166 -6.40 -7.59 19.02
C ARG A 166 -7.37 -7.98 17.90
N ILE A 167 -8.34 -7.14 17.61
CA ILE A 167 -9.25 -7.32 16.47
C ILE A 167 -9.38 -6.01 15.71
N SER A 168 -9.45 -6.06 14.38
CA SER A 168 -9.73 -4.89 13.54
C SER A 168 -10.99 -5.11 12.72
N PHE A 169 -11.94 -4.18 12.81
CA PHE A 169 -13.19 -4.24 12.05
C PHE A 169 -13.19 -3.25 10.89
N GLY A 170 -13.44 -3.76 9.69
CA GLY A 170 -13.70 -2.90 8.53
C GLY A 170 -15.09 -2.24 8.60
N ILE A 171 -15.24 -1.16 9.38
CA ILE A 171 -16.50 -0.42 9.52
C ILE A 171 -16.78 0.45 8.28
N GLN A 172 -15.74 1.10 7.77
CA GLN A 172 -15.70 2.05 6.66
C GLN A 172 -16.43 3.38 6.95
N THR A 173 -17.68 3.34 7.40
CA THR A 173 -18.47 4.51 7.80
C THR A 173 -19.63 4.08 8.70
N PHE A 174 -19.98 4.89 9.70
CA PHE A 174 -21.17 4.74 10.53
C PHE A 174 -22.40 5.46 9.94
N ASN A 175 -22.25 6.21 8.85
CA ASN A 175 -23.37 6.86 8.18
C ASN A 175 -24.16 5.89 7.29
N GLN A 176 -25.42 5.59 7.64
CA GLN A 176 -26.21 4.57 6.93
C GLN A 176 -26.38 4.86 5.43
N LYS A 177 -26.58 6.11 5.03
CA LYS A 177 -26.72 6.48 3.61
C LYS A 177 -25.44 6.16 2.82
N LEU A 178 -24.28 6.48 3.38
CA LEU A 178 -22.98 6.16 2.76
C LEU A 178 -22.74 4.65 2.72
N ARG A 179 -23.16 3.91 3.77
CA ARG A 179 -23.10 2.43 3.78
C ARG A 179 -23.89 1.83 2.63
N ASP A 180 -25.09 2.35 2.36
CA ASP A 180 -25.96 1.89 1.26
C ASP A 180 -25.33 2.18 -0.11
N ILE A 181 -24.81 3.40 -0.31
CA ILE A 181 -24.09 3.81 -1.53
C ILE A 181 -22.90 2.88 -1.79
N MET A 182 -22.13 2.57 -0.74
CA MET A 182 -20.96 1.70 -0.83
C MET A 182 -21.31 0.20 -0.90
N GLY A 183 -22.59 -0.15 -0.76
CA GLY A 183 -23.09 -1.53 -0.80
C GLY A 183 -22.61 -2.40 0.38
N LEU A 184 -22.38 -1.77 1.54
CA LEU A 184 -21.99 -2.42 2.78
C LEU A 184 -23.21 -3.14 3.40
N LYS A 185 -23.02 -4.38 3.85
CA LYS A 185 -24.13 -5.27 4.20
C LYS A 185 -24.79 -4.93 5.55
N GLU A 186 -23.98 -4.67 6.56
CA GLU A 186 -24.48 -4.44 7.93
C GLU A 186 -24.96 -3.00 8.11
N THR A 187 -25.91 -2.78 9.02
CA THR A 187 -26.32 -1.43 9.42
C THR A 187 -25.29 -0.80 10.37
N SER A 188 -25.34 0.52 10.52
CA SER A 188 -24.52 1.23 11.51
C SER A 188 -24.73 0.72 12.94
N GLU A 189 -26.00 0.50 13.32
CA GLU A 189 -26.34 -0.06 14.63
C GLU A 189 -25.71 -1.43 14.86
N ARG A 190 -25.73 -2.30 13.84
CA ARG A 190 -25.14 -3.62 13.95
C ARG A 190 -23.62 -3.58 14.10
N CYS A 191 -22.96 -2.61 13.44
CA CYS A 191 -21.54 -2.35 13.67
C CYS A 191 -21.25 -1.97 15.14
N LEU A 192 -22.06 -1.09 15.74
CA LEU A 192 -21.91 -0.69 17.14
C LEU A 192 -22.16 -1.87 18.11
N GLN A 193 -23.17 -2.69 17.85
CA GLN A 193 -23.42 -3.91 18.62
C GLN A 193 -22.22 -4.87 18.57
N LEU A 194 -21.61 -5.05 17.39
CA LEU A 194 -20.44 -5.90 17.23
C LEU A 194 -19.25 -5.43 18.08
N LEU A 195 -18.99 -4.12 18.10
CA LEU A 195 -17.94 -3.51 18.92
C LEU A 195 -18.18 -3.76 20.42
N ASN A 196 -19.44 -3.65 20.86
CA ASN A 196 -19.82 -3.95 22.23
C ASN A 196 -19.66 -5.44 22.57
N ASN A 197 -19.99 -6.35 21.66
CA ASN A 197 -19.82 -7.78 21.85
C ASN A 197 -18.33 -8.15 22.00
N ALA A 198 -17.45 -7.58 21.18
CA ALA A 198 -16.01 -7.78 21.32
C ALA A 198 -15.50 -7.34 22.71
N ARG A 199 -15.96 -6.20 23.23
CA ARG A 199 -15.61 -5.76 24.60
C ARG A 199 -16.11 -6.72 25.67
N LYS A 200 -17.37 -7.16 25.57
CA LYS A 200 -17.97 -8.10 26.54
C LYS A 200 -17.22 -9.41 26.62
N ILE A 201 -16.69 -9.90 25.49
CA ILE A 201 -15.87 -11.11 25.42
C ILE A 201 -14.50 -10.93 26.10
N GLY A 202 -13.99 -9.70 26.15
CA GLY A 202 -12.74 -9.38 26.84
C GLY A 202 -11.66 -8.79 25.94
N PHE A 203 -11.94 -8.45 24.68
CA PHE A 203 -10.98 -7.75 23.84
C PHE A 203 -10.64 -6.39 24.44
N LYS A 204 -9.34 -6.14 24.65
CA LYS A 204 -8.81 -4.87 25.18
C LYS A 204 -8.15 -4.00 24.11
N ASN A 205 -8.07 -4.46 22.87
CA ASN A 205 -7.51 -3.70 21.76
C ASN A 205 -8.40 -3.92 20.53
N ILE A 206 -9.37 -3.01 20.36
CA ILE A 206 -10.33 -3.03 19.25
C ILE A 206 -9.99 -1.90 18.29
N GLY A 207 -9.60 -2.29 17.08
CA GLY A 207 -9.36 -1.44 15.92
C GLY A 207 -10.60 -1.30 15.04
N ILE A 208 -10.73 -0.16 14.37
CA ILE A 208 -11.65 0.02 13.24
C ILE A 208 -10.95 0.68 12.07
N ASP A 209 -11.40 0.36 10.86
CA ASP A 209 -11.03 1.08 9.65
C ASP A 209 -12.19 1.98 9.21
N LEU A 210 -11.89 3.24 8.94
CA LEU A 210 -12.80 4.25 8.40
C LEU A 210 -12.26 4.78 7.07
N ILE A 211 -13.15 5.09 6.14
CA ILE A 211 -12.81 5.62 4.82
C ILE A 211 -13.45 7.01 4.67
N TYR A 212 -12.65 8.00 4.29
CA TYR A 212 -13.12 9.35 3.96
C TYR A 212 -13.00 9.63 2.46
N ASN A 213 -13.62 10.73 2.03
CA ASN A 213 -13.84 11.07 0.62
C ASN A 213 -14.65 10.00 -0.14
N LEU A 214 -15.64 9.41 0.54
CA LEU A 214 -16.61 8.51 -0.08
C LEU A 214 -17.52 9.28 -1.06
N PRO A 215 -18.12 8.61 -2.05
CA PRO A 215 -19.04 9.22 -2.99
C PRO A 215 -20.19 9.97 -2.30
N GLY A 216 -20.28 11.28 -2.54
CA GLY A 216 -21.31 12.13 -1.93
C GLY A 216 -21.16 12.35 -0.42
N GLN A 217 -20.01 12.05 0.18
CA GLN A 217 -19.74 12.31 1.60
C GLN A 217 -19.47 13.79 1.85
N SER A 218 -20.19 14.36 2.82
CA SER A 218 -19.94 15.71 3.31
C SER A 218 -18.90 15.73 4.45
N MET A 219 -18.40 16.92 4.78
CA MET A 219 -17.55 17.11 5.96
C MET A 219 -18.30 16.75 7.25
N GLU A 220 -19.59 17.08 7.32
CA GLU A 220 -20.46 16.79 8.46
C GLU A 220 -20.62 15.27 8.67
N ASP A 221 -20.81 14.51 7.58
CA ASP A 221 -20.86 13.05 7.64
C ASP A 221 -19.55 12.47 8.19
N TRP A 222 -18.41 13.02 7.75
CA TRP A 222 -17.10 12.58 8.19
C TRP A 222 -16.80 12.91 9.66
N ILE A 223 -17.15 14.12 10.10
CA ILE A 223 -17.06 14.50 11.51
C ILE A 223 -17.92 13.55 12.36
N GLY A 224 -19.13 13.23 11.90
CA GLY A 224 -20.02 12.30 12.59
C GLY A 224 -19.43 10.89 12.75
N ASP A 225 -18.71 10.37 11.75
CA ASP A 225 -18.01 9.08 11.85
C ASP A 225 -16.90 9.10 12.90
N ILE A 226 -16.08 10.16 12.91
CA ILE A 226 -14.98 10.33 13.87
C ILE A 226 -15.51 10.50 15.30
N GLU A 227 -16.52 11.34 15.51
CA GLU A 227 -17.16 11.53 16.81
C GLU A 227 -17.81 10.23 17.30
N THR A 228 -18.45 9.47 16.41
CA THR A 228 -19.01 8.16 16.75
C THR A 228 -17.92 7.21 17.24
N ALA A 229 -16.77 7.15 16.58
CA ALA A 229 -15.64 6.33 17.01
C ALA A 229 -15.07 6.76 18.37
N ILE A 230 -14.92 8.08 18.60
CA ILE A 230 -14.45 8.64 19.87
C ILE A 230 -15.43 8.33 21.00
N ASN A 231 -16.73 8.60 20.80
CA ASN A 231 -17.78 8.39 21.79
C ASN A 231 -17.96 6.91 22.15
N ASN A 232 -17.71 6.02 21.19
CA ASN A 232 -17.68 4.59 21.44
C ASN A 232 -16.36 4.12 22.04
N ASN A 233 -15.43 5.00 22.41
CA ASN A 233 -14.19 4.65 23.10
C ASN A 233 -13.34 3.61 22.35
N ILE A 234 -13.23 3.71 21.03
CA ILE A 234 -12.43 2.78 20.20
C ILE A 234 -10.94 2.87 20.54
N ASP A 235 -10.20 1.76 20.55
CA ASP A 235 -8.80 1.75 21.00
C ASP A 235 -7.84 2.23 19.89
N HIS A 236 -8.13 1.82 18.65
CA HIS A 236 -7.32 2.07 17.46
C HIS A 236 -8.22 2.41 16.28
N ILE A 237 -7.90 3.46 15.53
CA ILE A 237 -8.68 3.96 14.40
C ILE A 237 -7.72 4.17 13.23
N THR A 238 -7.97 3.48 12.13
CA THR A 238 -7.29 3.72 10.85
C THR A 238 -8.18 4.56 9.95
N THR A 239 -7.67 5.67 9.42
CA THR A 239 -8.41 6.53 8.48
C THR A 239 -7.80 6.50 7.09
N PHE A 240 -8.47 5.86 6.14
CA PHE A 240 -8.04 5.75 4.75
C PHE A 240 -8.76 6.76 3.86
N ALA A 241 -8.03 7.41 2.96
CA ALA A 241 -8.66 8.07 1.82
C ALA A 241 -9.23 7.01 0.88
N LEU A 242 -10.39 7.25 0.29
CA LEU A 242 -10.88 6.38 -0.77
C LEU A 242 -9.92 6.40 -1.97
N CYS A 243 -9.15 5.31 -2.15
CA CYS A 243 -8.33 5.12 -3.33
C CYS A 243 -9.17 4.53 -4.47
N MET A 244 -9.51 5.34 -5.47
CA MET A 244 -10.26 4.89 -6.64
C MET A 244 -9.38 4.04 -7.57
N VAL A 245 -9.54 2.71 -7.52
CA VAL A 245 -8.79 1.80 -8.39
C VAL A 245 -9.51 1.58 -9.73
N PRO A 246 -8.81 1.68 -10.87
CA PRO A 246 -9.40 1.44 -12.19
C PRO A 246 -10.00 0.04 -12.33
N GLY A 247 -11.13 -0.03 -13.04
CA GLY A 247 -11.85 -1.26 -13.32
C GLY A 247 -12.70 -1.79 -12.16
N THR A 248 -12.69 -1.13 -11.00
CA THR A 248 -13.56 -1.48 -9.87
C THR A 248 -15.03 -1.23 -10.20
N LYS A 249 -15.93 -1.92 -9.51
CA LYS A 249 -17.39 -1.72 -9.69
C LYS A 249 -17.77 -0.29 -9.32
N LEU A 250 -17.19 0.25 -8.26
CA LEU A 250 -17.48 1.61 -7.81
C LEU A 250 -17.11 2.65 -8.87
N GLN A 251 -15.93 2.54 -9.48
CA GLN A 251 -15.53 3.47 -10.55
C GLN A 251 -16.54 3.47 -11.70
N LYS A 252 -17.02 2.30 -12.13
CA LYS A 252 -18.02 2.18 -13.20
C LYS A 252 -19.33 2.87 -12.82
N GLN A 253 -19.79 2.68 -11.58
CA GLN A 253 -21.02 3.30 -11.06
C GLN A 253 -20.92 4.82 -10.96
N ILE A 254 -19.73 5.35 -10.63
CA ILE A 254 -19.50 6.80 -10.62
C ILE A 254 -19.52 7.36 -12.05
N ILE A 255 -18.88 6.68 -13.01
CA ILE A 255 -18.83 7.10 -14.42
C ILE A 255 -20.23 7.07 -15.05
N SER A 256 -21.06 6.07 -14.74
CA SER A 256 -22.43 5.99 -15.23
C SER A 256 -23.40 6.96 -14.53
N GLY A 257 -22.99 7.59 -13.43
CA GLY A 257 -23.85 8.45 -12.61
C GLY A 257 -24.79 7.69 -11.67
N ASP A 258 -24.65 6.36 -11.53
CA ASP A 258 -25.43 5.54 -10.58
C ASP A 258 -25.09 5.87 -9.12
N VAL A 259 -23.87 6.36 -8.88
CA VAL A 259 -23.34 6.77 -7.59
C VAL A 259 -22.75 8.18 -7.75
N PRO A 260 -22.85 9.06 -6.73
CA PRO A 260 -22.28 10.41 -6.81
C PRO A 260 -20.77 10.42 -7.10
N SER A 261 -20.21 11.56 -7.51
CA SER A 261 -18.76 11.71 -7.58
C SER A 261 -18.13 11.72 -6.19
N VAL A 262 -16.83 11.40 -6.14
CA VAL A 262 -15.99 11.73 -4.99
C VAL A 262 -15.72 13.23 -4.95
N GLY A 263 -15.35 13.75 -3.77
CA GLY A 263 -14.96 15.15 -3.59
C GLY A 263 -13.64 15.48 -4.28
N HIS A 264 -13.36 16.78 -4.38
CA HIS A 264 -12.07 17.26 -4.89
C HIS A 264 -10.95 16.91 -3.89
N GLN A 265 -9.71 16.87 -4.36
CA GLN A 265 -8.55 16.61 -3.49
C GLN A 265 -8.47 17.57 -2.30
N ASN A 266 -8.89 18.82 -2.47
CA ASN A 266 -8.87 19.79 -1.37
C ASN A 266 -9.88 19.41 -0.28
N ASP A 267 -11.06 18.91 -0.66
CA ASP A 267 -12.06 18.40 0.30
C ASP A 267 -11.49 17.19 1.07
N GLU A 268 -10.77 16.31 0.36
CA GLU A 268 -10.08 15.15 0.94
C GLU A 268 -8.96 15.55 1.92
N ILE A 269 -8.17 16.57 1.58
CA ILE A 269 -7.15 17.16 2.47
C ILE A 269 -7.81 17.76 3.72
N ASP A 270 -8.92 18.47 3.56
CA ASP A 270 -9.64 19.09 4.67
C ASP A 270 -10.22 18.01 5.59
N MET A 271 -10.80 16.94 5.04
CA MET A 271 -11.30 15.79 5.82
C MET A 271 -10.18 15.12 6.62
N PHE A 272 -9.01 14.92 6.01
CA PHE A 272 -7.84 14.38 6.70
C PHE A 272 -7.39 15.27 7.86
N CYS A 273 -7.26 16.57 7.61
CA CYS A 273 -6.89 17.55 8.62
C CYS A 273 -7.90 17.55 9.78
N LYS A 274 -9.19 17.47 9.47
CA LYS A 274 -10.25 17.49 10.48
C LYS A 274 -10.26 16.25 11.36
N ALA A 275 -10.12 15.05 10.79
CA ALA A 275 -10.01 13.83 11.58
C ALA A 275 -8.79 13.88 12.52
N ARG A 276 -7.65 14.35 12.01
CA ARG A 276 -6.43 14.49 12.79
C ARG A 276 -6.60 15.44 13.98
N GLU A 277 -7.23 16.59 13.77
CA GLU A 277 -7.55 17.56 14.82
C GLU A 277 -8.41 16.90 15.92
N LEU A 278 -9.54 16.30 15.53
CA LEU A 278 -10.51 15.71 16.46
C LEU A 278 -9.92 14.54 17.26
N LEU A 279 -9.23 13.62 16.59
CA LEU A 279 -8.64 12.44 17.22
C LEU A 279 -7.50 12.82 18.17
N ARG A 280 -6.61 13.75 17.79
CA ARG A 280 -5.55 14.23 18.67
C ARG A 280 -6.12 14.96 19.88
N LYS A 281 -7.15 15.80 19.69
CA LYS A 281 -7.86 16.48 20.79
C LYS A 281 -8.52 15.49 21.75
N ALA A 282 -8.98 14.34 21.25
CA ALA A 282 -9.52 13.25 22.05
C ALA A 282 -8.44 12.35 22.70
N GLY A 283 -7.15 12.69 22.56
CA GLY A 283 -6.03 11.99 23.21
C GLY A 283 -5.47 10.81 22.42
N TYR A 284 -5.83 10.63 21.15
CA TYR A 284 -5.21 9.62 20.29
C TYR A 284 -3.83 10.08 19.81
N ILE A 285 -2.88 9.15 19.79
CA ILE A 285 -1.55 9.30 19.22
C ILE A 285 -1.64 8.89 17.76
N GLN A 286 -1.30 9.81 16.86
CA GLN A 286 -1.05 9.47 15.47
C GLN A 286 0.38 8.98 15.31
N TYR A 287 0.57 7.71 14.95
CA TYR A 287 1.90 7.09 14.84
C TYR A 287 2.21 6.61 13.41
N SER A 288 1.25 6.68 12.51
CA SER A 288 1.44 6.58 11.06
C SER A 288 0.57 7.61 10.35
N ILE A 289 0.75 7.76 9.04
CA ILE A 289 -0.09 8.66 8.23
C ILE A 289 -1.58 8.41 8.47
N TRP A 290 -2.01 7.17 8.69
CA TRP A 290 -3.43 6.80 8.82
C TRP A 290 -3.84 6.30 10.20
N ASP A 291 -2.88 5.87 11.01
CA ASP A 291 -3.17 5.14 12.25
C ASP A 291 -3.17 6.06 13.48
N PHE A 292 -4.27 6.00 14.22
CA PHE A 292 -4.47 6.69 15.48
C PHE A 292 -4.74 5.66 16.57
N ALA A 293 -4.05 5.74 17.70
CA ALA A 293 -4.25 4.82 18.81
C ALA A 293 -4.28 5.55 20.14
N LYS A 294 -5.05 5.03 21.09
CA LYS A 294 -4.87 5.43 22.49
C LYS A 294 -3.49 5.01 23.01
N PRO A 295 -2.97 5.68 24.05
CA PRO A 295 -1.76 5.25 24.73
C PRO A 295 -1.80 3.75 25.08
N GLY A 296 -0.74 3.02 24.72
CA GLY A 296 -0.64 1.57 24.92
C GLY A 296 -1.46 0.69 23.95
N LYS A 297 -2.11 1.28 22.93
CA LYS A 297 -2.91 0.53 21.92
C LYS A 297 -2.31 0.54 20.51
N ILE A 298 -1.13 1.14 20.34
CA ILE A 298 -0.41 1.17 19.06
C ILE A 298 -0.18 -0.26 18.57
N ASP A 299 -0.43 -0.51 17.28
CA ASP A 299 -0.15 -1.81 16.67
C ASP A 299 1.36 -2.08 16.67
N LYS A 300 1.76 -3.24 17.20
CA LYS A 300 3.17 -3.67 17.26
C LYS A 300 3.77 -3.89 15.87
N ASN A 301 2.98 -4.31 14.88
CA ASN A 301 3.50 -4.59 13.53
C ASN A 301 4.21 -3.39 12.89
N PRO A 302 3.56 -2.23 12.70
CA PRO A 302 4.22 -1.08 12.09
C PRO A 302 5.43 -0.60 12.91
N LEU A 303 5.40 -0.73 14.24
CA LEU A 303 6.55 -0.39 15.07
C LEU A 303 7.76 -1.31 14.82
N ILE A 304 7.53 -2.61 14.69
CA ILE A 304 8.61 -3.58 14.47
C ILE A 304 9.14 -3.49 13.03
N TYR A 305 8.26 -3.58 12.04
CA TYR A 305 8.66 -3.65 10.65
C TYR A 305 9.13 -2.31 10.08
N TYR A 306 8.44 -1.21 10.40
CA TYR A 306 8.77 0.10 9.83
C TYR A 306 9.70 0.94 10.70
N ASN A 307 9.49 1.01 12.02
CA ASN A 307 10.35 1.86 12.88
C ASN A 307 11.62 1.15 13.33
N LYS A 308 11.53 -0.12 13.76
CA LYS A 308 12.71 -0.90 14.18
C LYS A 308 13.45 -1.56 13.01
N LEU A 309 12.89 -1.49 11.80
CA LEU A 309 13.47 -2.04 10.57
C LEU A 309 13.76 -3.55 10.65
N GLU A 310 12.94 -4.27 11.42
CA GLU A 310 13.07 -5.71 11.60
C GLU A 310 12.30 -6.50 10.54
N ASP A 311 12.47 -7.82 10.54
CA ASP A 311 11.87 -8.68 9.53
C ASP A 311 10.35 -8.81 9.68
N LEU A 312 9.69 -8.92 8.52
CA LEU A 312 8.29 -9.31 8.38
C LEU A 312 8.24 -10.58 7.52
N LEU A 313 7.82 -11.69 8.11
CA LEU A 313 7.53 -12.92 7.40
C LEU A 313 6.08 -12.86 6.90
N GLY A 314 5.89 -12.71 5.60
CA GLY A 314 4.57 -12.71 4.96
C GLY A 314 4.27 -14.05 4.32
N LEU A 315 3.14 -14.64 4.67
CA LEU A 315 2.70 -15.96 4.21
C LEU A 315 1.32 -15.86 3.55
N GLY A 316 1.02 -16.78 2.63
CA GLY A 316 -0.24 -16.81 1.89
C GLY A 316 -0.16 -16.13 0.51
N PRO A 317 -1.20 -16.29 -0.32
CA PRO A 317 -1.24 -15.78 -1.68
C PRO A 317 -1.10 -14.25 -1.73
N ALA A 318 -0.21 -13.74 -2.60
CA ALA A 318 0.08 -12.31 -2.73
C ALA A 318 0.62 -11.62 -1.47
N ALA A 319 0.91 -12.35 -0.39
CA ALA A 319 1.56 -11.78 0.77
C ALA A 319 2.96 -11.30 0.39
N PHE A 320 3.34 -10.14 0.90
CA PHE A 320 4.72 -9.66 0.81
C PHE A 320 5.45 -9.95 2.11
N GLY A 321 6.76 -10.18 2.02
CA GLY A 321 7.63 -10.28 3.18
C GLY A 321 8.98 -9.61 2.93
N TYR A 322 9.65 -9.32 4.04
CA TYR A 322 11.01 -8.80 4.07
C TYR A 322 11.77 -9.58 5.14
N VAL A 323 12.52 -10.59 4.71
CA VAL A 323 13.20 -11.53 5.60
C VAL A 323 14.68 -11.50 5.28
N ASN A 324 15.51 -11.26 6.29
CA ASN A 324 16.96 -11.22 6.15
C ASN A 324 17.42 -10.39 4.93
N GLN A 325 16.91 -9.16 4.84
CA GLN A 325 17.16 -8.20 3.74
C GLN A 325 16.66 -8.64 2.37
N TYR A 326 15.86 -9.72 2.27
CA TYR A 326 15.25 -10.17 1.04
C TYR A 326 13.79 -9.76 1.01
N MET A 327 13.45 -8.87 0.08
CA MET A 327 12.06 -8.52 -0.19
C MET A 327 11.45 -9.55 -1.14
N TYR A 328 10.22 -9.99 -0.89
CA TYR A 328 9.51 -10.89 -1.79
C TYR A 328 8.00 -10.66 -1.78
N ILE A 329 7.34 -11.13 -2.83
CA ILE A 329 5.88 -11.24 -2.92
C ILE A 329 5.52 -12.63 -3.39
N ASN A 330 4.57 -13.27 -2.70
CA ASN A 330 4.07 -14.60 -3.03
C ASN A 330 3.17 -14.59 -4.27
N LYS A 331 3.06 -15.75 -4.92
CA LYS A 331 2.14 -16.03 -6.02
C LYS A 331 0.70 -15.77 -5.55
N GLY A 332 -0.02 -14.93 -6.27
CA GLY A 332 -1.41 -14.58 -5.96
C GLY A 332 -2.45 -15.48 -6.64
N ASP A 333 -2.08 -16.15 -7.73
CA ASP A 333 -2.90 -17.22 -8.31
C ASP A 333 -2.95 -18.43 -7.37
N LEU A 334 -4.15 -18.86 -7.01
CA LEU A 334 -4.32 -19.90 -5.99
C LEU A 334 -3.82 -21.27 -6.44
N ASN A 335 -3.98 -21.63 -7.72
CA ASN A 335 -3.51 -22.92 -8.20
C ASN A 335 -1.98 -22.96 -8.20
N ALA A 336 -1.34 -21.87 -8.66
CA ALA A 336 0.11 -21.73 -8.60
C ALA A 336 0.63 -21.73 -7.15
N TYR A 337 -0.08 -21.05 -6.23
CA TYR A 337 0.25 -21.04 -4.80
C TYR A 337 0.11 -22.44 -4.17
N PHE A 338 -1.02 -23.12 -4.37
CA PHE A 338 -1.27 -24.47 -3.84
C PHE A 338 -0.25 -25.48 -4.34
N LYS A 339 0.15 -25.39 -5.61
CA LYS A 339 1.17 -26.27 -6.17
C LYS A 339 2.51 -26.08 -5.43
N SER A 340 3.03 -24.86 -5.38
CA SER A 340 4.33 -24.60 -4.75
C SER A 340 4.32 -24.92 -3.25
N ALA A 341 3.33 -24.46 -2.51
CA ALA A 341 3.24 -24.74 -1.07
C ALA A 341 2.96 -26.23 -0.78
N GLY A 342 2.24 -26.93 -1.67
CA GLY A 342 1.98 -28.36 -1.58
C GLY A 342 3.23 -29.23 -1.79
N GLU A 343 4.17 -28.76 -2.62
CA GLU A 343 5.45 -29.43 -2.92
C GLU A 343 6.54 -29.09 -1.87
N GLY A 344 6.20 -28.33 -0.82
CA GLY A 344 7.15 -27.89 0.23
C GLY A 344 8.05 -26.73 -0.20
N GLU A 345 7.82 -26.16 -1.38
CA GLU A 345 8.57 -25.02 -1.91
C GLU A 345 8.05 -23.67 -1.38
N PHE A 346 8.89 -22.63 -1.45
CA PHE A 346 8.47 -21.27 -1.14
C PHE A 346 7.64 -20.69 -2.31
N PRO A 347 6.40 -20.24 -2.10
CA PRO A 347 5.51 -19.80 -3.16
C PRO A 347 5.81 -18.36 -3.64
N ILE A 348 7.09 -17.97 -3.71
CA ILE A 348 7.54 -16.64 -4.10
C ILE A 348 7.34 -16.45 -5.62
N LEU A 349 6.79 -15.29 -6.00
CA LEU A 349 6.63 -14.86 -7.39
C LEU A 349 7.80 -13.97 -7.82
N VAL A 350 8.04 -12.91 -7.05
CA VAL A 350 9.11 -11.93 -7.29
C VAL A 350 9.87 -11.67 -6.01
N GLY A 351 11.13 -11.27 -6.14
CA GLY A 351 11.97 -10.86 -5.02
C GLY A 351 13.02 -9.84 -5.40
N LYS A 352 13.75 -9.36 -4.39
CA LYS A 352 14.98 -8.56 -4.54
C LYS A 352 15.77 -8.63 -3.24
N LYS A 353 17.06 -8.95 -3.32
CA LYS A 353 17.97 -8.78 -2.18
C LYS A 353 18.30 -7.29 -2.04
N ALA A 354 17.99 -6.70 -0.90
CA ALA A 354 18.21 -5.28 -0.66
C ALA A 354 19.71 -4.96 -0.55
N THR A 355 20.19 -4.07 -1.41
CA THR A 355 21.52 -3.47 -1.27
C THR A 355 21.60 -2.60 -0.01
N LYS A 356 22.81 -2.19 0.41
CA LYS A 356 22.95 -1.24 1.53
C LYS A 356 22.19 0.07 1.26
N MET A 357 22.20 0.54 0.01
CA MET A 357 21.46 1.75 -0.38
C MET A 357 19.94 1.51 -0.35
N ASP A 358 19.45 0.34 -0.76
CA ASP A 358 18.03 0.00 -0.60
C ASP A 358 17.61 0.01 0.87
N GLN A 359 18.45 -0.49 1.77
CA GLN A 359 18.17 -0.49 3.21
C GLN A 359 18.08 0.94 3.77
N MET A 360 19.00 1.83 3.38
CA MET A 360 18.98 3.24 3.78
C MET A 360 17.73 3.97 3.24
N ARG A 361 17.38 3.77 1.97
CA ARG A 361 16.15 4.31 1.36
C ARG A 361 14.89 3.78 2.04
N GLY A 362 14.88 2.48 2.31
CA GLY A 362 13.81 1.81 3.05
C GLY A 362 13.65 2.38 4.45
N ALA A 363 14.74 2.67 5.17
CA ALA A 363 14.70 3.30 6.49
C ALA A 363 14.03 4.68 6.46
N MET A 364 14.35 5.51 5.44
CA MET A 364 13.73 6.81 5.25
C MET A 364 12.23 6.68 4.92
N ALA A 365 11.89 5.89 3.90
CA ALA A 365 10.52 5.77 3.43
C ALA A 365 9.59 5.11 4.46
N LYS A 366 10.04 4.05 5.13
CA LYS A 366 9.28 3.36 6.18
C LYS A 366 9.17 4.21 7.44
N GLY A 367 10.24 4.92 7.82
CA GLY A 367 10.23 5.82 8.97
C GLY A 367 9.25 6.98 8.80
N LEU A 368 9.33 7.71 7.67
CA LEU A 368 8.45 8.85 7.40
C LEU A 368 6.99 8.44 7.21
N ARG A 369 6.72 7.24 6.68
CA ARG A 369 5.37 6.63 6.71
C ARG A 369 4.81 6.54 8.14
N ASN A 370 5.69 6.28 9.10
CA ASN A 370 5.38 6.26 10.53
C ASN A 370 5.79 7.56 11.26
N TYR A 371 5.66 8.69 10.55
CA TYR A 371 5.96 10.05 11.00
C TYR A 371 7.41 10.38 11.32
N LYS A 372 8.30 9.40 11.52
CA LYS A 372 9.67 9.69 11.95
C LYS A 372 10.71 8.64 11.57
N VAL A 373 11.90 9.12 11.28
CA VAL A 373 13.12 8.33 11.12
C VAL A 373 13.96 8.48 12.39
N ASP A 374 14.39 7.36 12.97
CA ASP A 374 15.34 7.33 14.09
C ASP A 374 16.78 7.43 13.55
N LYS A 375 17.43 8.56 13.78
CA LYS A 375 18.80 8.84 13.29
C LYS A 375 19.84 7.99 14.02
N ILE A 376 19.59 7.63 15.27
CA ILE A 376 20.52 6.82 16.09
C ILE A 376 20.50 5.38 15.58
N LEU A 377 19.30 4.82 15.34
CA LEU A 377 19.16 3.51 14.73
C LEU A 377 19.78 3.49 13.32
N PHE A 378 19.51 4.52 12.51
CA PHE A 378 20.09 4.64 11.18
C PHE A 378 21.63 4.63 11.23
N TYR A 379 22.23 5.44 12.11
CA TYR A 379 23.68 5.48 12.29
C TYR A 379 24.23 4.13 12.76
N LYS A 380 23.58 3.48 13.73
CA LYS A 380 23.97 2.13 14.21
C LYS A 380 23.98 1.09 13.08
N LEU A 381 23.02 1.16 12.16
CA LEU A 381 22.90 0.20 11.06
C LEU A 381 23.84 0.51 9.89
N PHE A 382 24.09 1.79 9.58
CA PHE A 382 24.72 2.18 8.32
C PHE A 382 26.05 2.93 8.47
N ASN A 383 26.39 3.37 9.69
CA ASN A 383 27.58 4.14 10.05
C ASN A 383 27.67 5.51 9.34
N CYS A 384 26.53 6.15 9.13
CA CYS A 384 26.38 7.52 8.61
C CYS A 384 25.02 8.08 9.06
N TYR A 385 24.80 9.39 8.95
CA TYR A 385 23.50 9.99 9.20
C TYR A 385 22.66 10.07 7.92
N PRO A 386 21.32 10.07 8.00
CA PRO A 386 20.45 10.27 6.84
C PRO A 386 20.79 11.53 6.02
N GLU A 387 21.15 12.62 6.70
CA GLU A 387 21.51 13.91 6.13
C GLU A 387 22.75 13.86 5.25
N ASP A 388 23.66 12.92 5.51
CA ASP A 388 24.88 12.73 4.71
C ASP A 388 24.57 12.03 3.38
N VAL A 389 23.55 11.16 3.37
CA VAL A 389 23.21 10.28 2.24
C VAL A 389 22.17 10.91 1.34
N PHE A 390 21.15 11.56 1.92
CA PHE A 390 19.98 12.08 1.21
C PHE A 390 19.85 13.60 1.37
N LYS A 391 20.99 14.29 1.32
CA LYS A 391 21.08 15.74 1.57
C LYS A 391 20.10 16.55 0.72
N GLN A 392 20.00 16.21 -0.57
CA GLN A 392 19.16 16.96 -1.50
C GLN A 392 17.67 16.77 -1.17
N GLU A 393 17.23 15.51 -1.06
CA GLU A 393 15.84 15.16 -0.76
C GLU A 393 15.39 15.76 0.58
N ILE A 394 16.26 15.71 1.60
CA ILE A 394 16.00 16.30 2.91
C ILE A 394 15.90 17.83 2.82
N GLN A 395 16.80 18.49 2.08
CA GLN A 395 16.75 19.95 1.93
C GLN A 395 15.49 20.40 1.20
N GLU A 396 15.05 19.69 0.15
CA GLU A 396 13.80 19.97 -0.56
C GLU A 396 12.59 19.88 0.38
N LEU A 397 12.56 18.87 1.25
CA LEU A 397 11.50 18.69 2.25
C LEU A 397 11.52 19.76 3.35
N LEU A 398 12.70 20.20 3.79
CA LEU A 398 12.85 21.30 4.75
C LEU A 398 12.37 22.63 4.17
N ASP A 399 12.73 22.90 2.91
CA ASP A 399 12.36 24.13 2.20
C ASP A 399 10.83 24.32 2.09
N ASP A 400 10.10 23.21 1.92
CA ASP A 400 8.63 23.18 1.84
C ASP A 400 7.94 22.96 3.21
N ASP A 401 8.70 22.98 4.32
CA ASP A 401 8.22 22.80 5.70
C ASP A 401 7.48 21.47 5.92
N LEU A 402 7.96 20.40 5.27
CA LEU A 402 7.38 19.06 5.31
C LEU A 402 8.02 18.16 6.36
N ILE A 403 9.27 18.45 6.73
CA ILE A 403 9.98 17.75 7.80
C ILE A 403 10.63 18.74 8.76
N GLU A 404 10.88 18.27 9.96
CA GLU A 404 11.76 18.89 10.95
C GLU A 404 12.85 17.90 11.35
N ILE A 405 14.01 18.40 11.75
CA ILE A 405 15.16 17.59 12.17
C ILE A 405 15.53 17.98 13.59
N THR A 406 15.69 16.96 14.44
CA THR A 406 16.30 17.08 15.76
C THR A 406 17.61 16.31 15.80
N ASP A 407 18.30 16.34 16.94
CA ASP A 407 19.54 15.57 17.12
C ASP A 407 19.32 14.06 16.94
N SER A 408 18.13 13.55 17.32
CA SER A 408 17.84 12.12 17.33
C SER A 408 16.92 11.65 16.20
N GLU A 409 16.13 12.53 15.58
CA GLU A 409 15.05 12.11 14.68
C GLU A 409 14.86 13.09 13.51
N ILE A 410 14.35 12.58 12.37
CA ILE A 410 13.74 13.38 11.31
C ILE A 410 12.24 13.10 11.37
N LYS A 411 11.39 14.13 11.46
CA LYS A 411 9.94 13.97 11.65
C LYS A 411 9.15 14.70 10.59
N LEU A 412 7.98 14.18 10.23
CA LEU A 412 6.98 14.94 9.49
C LEU A 412 6.47 16.08 10.36
N THR A 413 6.42 17.28 9.80
CA THR A 413 5.67 18.38 10.41
C THR A 413 4.17 18.12 10.28
N ASP A 414 3.36 18.98 10.88
CA ASP A 414 1.92 18.97 10.67
C ASP A 414 1.52 19.15 9.19
N ARG A 415 2.33 19.86 8.41
CA ARG A 415 2.18 20.03 6.96
C ARG A 415 2.66 18.79 6.20
N GLY A 416 3.79 18.22 6.62
CA GLY A 416 4.31 16.95 6.11
C GLY A 416 3.36 15.78 6.28
N GLY A 417 2.65 15.71 7.40
CA GLY A 417 1.68 14.65 7.70
C GLY A 417 0.54 14.55 6.67
N VAL A 418 0.12 15.69 6.08
CA VAL A 418 -0.88 15.71 4.99
C VAL A 418 -0.33 14.98 3.77
N TRP A 419 0.93 15.22 3.44
CA TRP A 419 1.61 14.70 2.25
C TRP A 419 2.52 13.51 2.55
N GLY A 420 2.31 12.81 3.68
CA GLY A 420 3.28 11.85 4.20
C GLY A 420 3.63 10.73 3.22
N ASN A 421 2.67 10.28 2.40
CA ASN A 421 2.93 9.26 1.38
C ASN A 421 3.81 9.79 0.25
N ASN A 422 3.56 11.02 -0.22
CA ASN A 422 4.41 11.71 -1.21
C ASN A 422 5.83 11.87 -0.65
N VAL A 423 5.93 12.43 0.57
CA VAL A 423 7.20 12.64 1.27
C VAL A 423 7.99 11.35 1.42
N SER A 424 7.34 10.27 1.85
CA SER A 424 7.99 8.95 2.02
C SER A 424 8.54 8.39 0.71
N LYS A 425 7.82 8.61 -0.40
CA LYS A 425 8.17 8.05 -1.72
C LYS A 425 9.25 8.84 -2.46
N ILE A 426 9.64 10.03 -1.99
CA ILE A 426 10.82 10.74 -2.53
C ILE A 426 12.08 9.89 -2.45
N PHE A 427 12.19 9.06 -1.39
CA PHE A 427 13.37 8.22 -1.17
C PHE A 427 13.39 6.93 -1.99
N PHE A 428 12.39 6.66 -2.83
CA PHE A 428 12.41 5.47 -3.68
C PHE A 428 13.43 5.63 -4.80
N GLU A 429 14.21 4.58 -5.06
CA GLU A 429 15.18 4.58 -6.16
C GLU A 429 14.51 4.81 -7.53
N HIS A 430 13.34 4.20 -7.73
CA HIS A 430 12.55 4.37 -8.94
C HIS A 430 11.07 4.60 -8.59
N PRO A 431 10.37 5.45 -9.36
CA PRO A 431 8.92 5.54 -9.27
C PRO A 431 8.29 4.20 -9.65
N GLU A 432 7.60 3.58 -8.70
CA GLU A 432 6.78 2.41 -8.97
C GLU A 432 5.61 2.84 -9.87
N THR A 433 5.43 2.17 -11.02
CA THR A 433 4.27 2.48 -11.87
C THR A 433 2.99 1.95 -11.23
N PHE A 434 1.86 2.59 -11.54
CA PHE A 434 0.55 2.13 -11.07
C PHE A 434 0.29 0.67 -11.47
N GLU A 435 0.66 0.28 -12.69
CA GLU A 435 0.48 -1.07 -13.24
C GLU A 435 1.24 -2.13 -12.44
N TRP A 436 2.52 -1.87 -12.15
CA TRP A 436 3.32 -2.74 -11.32
C TRP A 436 2.74 -2.86 -9.91
N ARG A 437 2.39 -1.74 -9.26
CA ARG A 437 1.76 -1.75 -7.93
C ARG A 437 0.46 -2.55 -7.92
N ALA A 438 -0.43 -2.28 -8.86
CA ALA A 438 -1.75 -2.91 -8.93
C ALA A 438 -1.65 -4.41 -9.25
N SER A 439 -0.64 -4.83 -10.01
CA SER A 439 -0.40 -6.24 -10.33
C SER A 439 0.23 -6.98 -9.15
N LEU A 440 1.28 -6.42 -8.55
CA LEU A 440 1.97 -7.03 -7.42
C LEU A 440 1.09 -7.10 -6.16
N ALA A 441 0.20 -6.13 -5.95
CA ALA A 441 -0.82 -6.20 -4.89
C ALA A 441 -1.78 -7.40 -5.03
N LYS A 442 -1.82 -8.02 -6.22
CA LYS A 442 -2.57 -9.24 -6.52
C LYS A 442 -1.67 -10.47 -6.67
N GLY A 443 -0.38 -10.35 -6.33
CA GLY A 443 0.62 -11.41 -6.53
C GLY A 443 0.73 -11.82 -7.99
N ARG A 444 0.79 -10.84 -8.89
CA ARG A 444 0.96 -11.03 -10.35
C ARG A 444 1.99 -10.05 -10.88
N VAL A 445 2.75 -10.46 -11.88
CA VAL A 445 3.52 -9.51 -12.69
C VAL A 445 2.56 -8.84 -13.69
N PRO A 446 2.77 -7.56 -14.05
CA PRO A 446 2.05 -6.95 -15.16
C PRO A 446 2.17 -7.84 -16.40
N GLN A 447 1.09 -7.98 -17.17
CA GLN A 447 1.23 -8.53 -18.51
C GLN A 447 2.14 -7.59 -19.29
N GLN A 448 3.14 -8.14 -19.98
CA GLN A 448 3.95 -7.39 -20.94
C GLN A 448 3.05 -6.96 -22.10
N THR A 449 2.31 -5.87 -21.94
CA THR A 449 1.49 -5.28 -22.99
C THR A 449 2.38 -4.42 -23.86
N GLU A 450 2.97 -4.99 -24.93
CA GLU A 450 3.77 -4.31 -25.98
C GLU A 450 5.01 -3.50 -25.53
N SER A 451 5.13 -3.16 -24.25
CA SER A 451 6.14 -2.25 -23.68
C SER A 451 7.55 -2.83 -23.72
N GLU A 452 7.70 -4.15 -23.67
CA GLU A 452 9.00 -4.80 -23.87
C GLU A 452 9.38 -4.95 -25.36
N VAL A 453 8.41 -4.93 -26.28
CA VAL A 453 8.70 -4.82 -27.72
C VAL A 453 9.16 -3.40 -28.06
N ILE A 454 8.68 -2.39 -27.32
CA ILE A 454 9.02 -0.98 -27.49
C ILE A 454 10.48 -0.66 -27.11
N ASN A 455 11.14 -1.45 -26.25
CA ASN A 455 12.52 -1.19 -25.81
C ASN A 455 13.63 -1.58 -26.82
N ASN A 456 13.27 -2.11 -28.00
CA ASN A 456 14.24 -2.49 -29.05
C ASN A 456 14.22 -1.56 -30.29
N ILE A 457 13.61 -0.37 -30.20
CA ILE A 457 13.64 0.58 -31.30
C ILE A 457 14.96 1.34 -31.32
N ASN A 458 15.69 1.25 -32.43
CA ASN A 458 16.84 2.11 -32.67
C ASN A 458 16.35 3.55 -32.97
N LEU A 459 16.31 4.38 -31.92
CA LEU A 459 15.90 5.79 -31.97
C LEU A 459 16.74 6.64 -32.94
N GLU A 460 17.97 6.24 -33.28
CA GLU A 460 18.82 6.96 -34.24
C GLU A 460 18.23 7.02 -35.66
N LYS A 461 17.29 6.11 -35.97
CA LYS A 461 16.58 6.09 -37.25
C LYS A 461 15.45 7.12 -37.34
N PHE A 462 15.09 7.78 -36.23
CA PHE A 462 13.96 8.69 -36.17
C PHE A 462 14.40 10.14 -36.00
N ARG A 463 13.72 11.05 -36.69
CA ARG A 463 13.90 12.50 -36.55
C ARG A 463 12.65 13.11 -35.95
N TRP A 464 12.81 14.20 -35.20
CA TRP A 464 11.69 14.93 -34.63
C TRP A 464 11.24 16.01 -35.62
N GLU A 465 9.93 16.17 -35.79
CA GLU A 465 9.36 17.32 -36.49
C GLU A 465 9.76 18.62 -35.76
N ASN A 466 9.92 19.71 -36.52
CA ASN A 466 10.41 20.99 -35.98
C ASN A 466 9.54 21.47 -34.80
N GLY A 467 10.19 21.88 -33.70
CA GLY A 467 9.53 22.35 -32.48
C GLY A 467 8.95 21.24 -31.58
N ILE A 468 8.79 20.01 -32.07
CA ILE A 468 8.21 18.91 -31.28
C ILE A 468 9.15 18.42 -30.18
N LYS A 469 10.47 18.47 -30.40
CA LYS A 469 11.46 18.15 -29.37
C LYS A 469 11.39 19.13 -28.19
N GLU A 470 11.11 20.41 -28.45
CA GLU A 470 10.96 21.43 -27.41
C GLU A 470 9.65 21.26 -26.63
N LEU A 471 8.55 20.92 -27.33
CA LEU A 471 7.30 20.52 -26.70
C LEU A 471 7.52 19.31 -25.79
N PHE A 472 8.26 18.31 -26.25
CA PHE A 472 8.59 17.12 -25.48
C PHE A 472 9.36 17.43 -24.20
N GLU A 473 10.40 18.26 -24.26
CA GLU A 473 11.14 18.64 -23.06
C GLU A 473 10.28 19.46 -22.08
N LYS A 474 9.42 20.38 -22.55
CA LYS A 474 8.44 21.09 -21.71
C LYS A 474 7.44 20.15 -21.04
N LEU A 475 7.07 19.05 -21.70
CA LEU A 475 6.22 18.01 -21.09
C LEU A 475 6.95 17.27 -19.97
N LEU A 476 8.22 16.95 -20.18
CA LEU A 476 9.05 16.28 -19.18
C LEU A 476 9.28 17.18 -17.96
N GLU A 477 9.38 18.50 -18.12
CA GLU A 477 9.49 19.44 -16.99
C GLU A 477 8.29 19.39 -16.04
N ARG A 478 7.11 18.99 -16.54
CA ARG A 478 5.89 18.83 -15.73
C ARG A 478 5.82 17.48 -15.01
N LYS A 479 6.67 16.53 -15.39
CA LYS A 479 6.84 15.28 -14.64
C LYS A 479 7.75 15.57 -13.43
N PRO A 480 7.51 14.94 -12.26
CA PRO A 480 8.44 15.01 -11.14
C PRO A 480 9.87 14.67 -11.55
N VAL A 481 10.86 15.41 -11.03
CA VAL A 481 12.28 15.31 -11.44
C VAL A 481 12.76 13.86 -11.46
N PHE A 482 12.41 13.09 -10.43
CA PHE A 482 12.81 11.69 -10.25
C PHE A 482 12.23 10.71 -11.30
N ILE A 483 11.20 11.09 -12.06
CA ILE A 483 10.63 10.26 -13.13
C ILE A 483 10.98 10.74 -14.54
N ARG A 484 11.56 11.94 -14.68
CA ARG A 484 11.78 12.59 -15.99
C ARG A 484 12.63 11.76 -16.94
N ASN A 485 13.72 11.18 -16.44
CA ASN A 485 14.62 10.40 -17.29
C ASN A 485 13.96 9.11 -17.79
N LYS A 486 13.20 8.43 -16.94
CA LYS A 486 12.44 7.24 -17.34
C LYS A 486 11.34 7.60 -18.34
N ALA A 487 10.53 8.61 -18.02
CA ALA A 487 9.50 9.11 -18.93
C ALA A 487 10.09 9.59 -20.27
N ARG A 488 11.30 10.17 -20.27
CA ARG A 488 12.00 10.55 -21.50
C ARG A 488 12.25 9.34 -22.39
N ILE A 489 12.74 8.24 -21.82
CA ILE A 489 13.02 7.00 -22.55
C ILE A 489 11.70 6.37 -23.02
N ASP A 490 10.76 6.16 -22.10
CA ASP A 490 9.50 5.47 -22.37
C ASP A 490 8.68 6.20 -23.45
N ILE A 491 8.49 7.52 -23.30
CA ILE A 491 7.73 8.32 -24.28
C ILE A 491 8.45 8.37 -25.64
N SER A 492 9.77 8.50 -25.67
CA SER A 492 10.53 8.52 -26.93
C SER A 492 10.38 7.21 -27.69
N ASN A 493 10.48 6.07 -26.99
CA ASN A 493 10.33 4.76 -27.61
C ASN A 493 8.90 4.53 -28.10
N ILE A 494 7.89 4.89 -27.29
CA ILE A 494 6.48 4.77 -27.71
C ILE A 494 6.20 5.66 -28.92
N ALA A 495 6.67 6.91 -28.92
CA ALA A 495 6.45 7.84 -30.03
C ALA A 495 7.13 7.37 -31.33
N ALA A 496 8.35 6.84 -31.24
CA ALA A 496 9.04 6.24 -32.38
C ALA A 496 8.29 5.02 -32.93
N ASN A 497 7.73 4.18 -32.05
CA ASN A 497 6.94 3.02 -32.46
C ASN A 497 5.65 3.43 -33.18
N LEU A 498 4.94 4.44 -32.66
CA LEU A 498 3.75 5.00 -33.31
C LEU A 498 4.07 5.56 -34.71
N ALA A 499 5.20 6.24 -34.86
CA ALA A 499 5.68 6.70 -36.17
C ALA A 499 5.99 5.51 -37.11
N GLN A 500 6.69 4.49 -36.60
CA GLN A 500 7.06 3.30 -37.36
C GLN A 500 5.84 2.50 -37.85
N HIS A 501 4.82 2.33 -37.02
CA HIS A 501 3.57 1.66 -37.39
C HIS A 501 2.81 2.36 -38.52
N GLU A 502 3.03 3.66 -38.69
CA GLU A 502 2.52 4.44 -39.82
C GLU A 502 3.54 4.54 -40.98
N ASN A 503 4.58 3.70 -40.97
CA ASN A 503 5.69 3.69 -41.93
C ASN A 503 6.42 5.05 -42.04
N ARG A 504 6.51 5.79 -40.93
CA ARG A 504 7.22 7.08 -40.84
C ARG A 504 8.50 6.95 -40.03
N THR A 505 9.49 7.77 -40.39
CA THR A 505 10.73 7.98 -39.63
C THR A 505 10.78 9.37 -38.98
N ILE A 506 9.69 10.13 -39.07
CA ILE A 506 9.55 11.44 -38.44
C ILE A 506 8.53 11.30 -37.30
N ILE A 507 8.94 11.64 -36.08
CA ILE A 507 8.09 11.73 -34.89
C ILE A 507 7.37 13.08 -34.93
N THR A 508 6.04 13.04 -34.91
CA THR A 508 5.15 14.21 -35.01
C THR A 508 4.56 14.59 -33.65
N GLU A 509 3.91 15.75 -33.57
CA GLU A 509 3.13 16.16 -32.38
C GLU A 509 2.16 15.06 -31.92
N LYS A 510 1.46 14.42 -32.87
CA LYS A 510 0.50 13.34 -32.60
C LYS A 510 1.16 12.19 -31.85
N ASP A 511 2.34 11.76 -32.30
CA ASP A 511 3.03 10.60 -31.73
C ASP A 511 3.45 10.88 -30.29
N VAL A 512 3.94 12.09 -30.02
CA VAL A 512 4.35 12.52 -28.67
C VAL A 512 3.16 12.64 -27.73
N VAL A 513 2.05 13.22 -28.20
CA VAL A 513 0.82 13.36 -27.40
C VAL A 513 0.27 11.99 -27.03
N LEU A 514 0.13 11.09 -28.00
CA LEU A 514 -0.36 9.73 -27.76
C LEU A 514 0.61 8.93 -26.88
N ALA A 515 1.91 9.06 -27.11
CA ALA A 515 2.94 8.40 -26.31
C ALA A 515 2.91 8.85 -24.84
N ALA A 516 2.83 10.15 -24.57
CA ALA A 516 2.77 10.63 -23.19
C ALA A 516 1.43 10.28 -22.52
N LEU A 517 0.32 10.20 -23.27
CA LEU A 517 -0.96 9.70 -22.73
C LEU A 517 -0.94 8.20 -22.45
N LYS A 518 -0.24 7.40 -23.27
CA LYS A 518 -0.04 5.96 -23.05
C LYS A 518 0.84 5.71 -21.81
N ASP A 519 1.89 6.51 -21.64
CA ASP A 519 2.77 6.52 -20.46
C ASP A 519 2.08 7.11 -19.20
N THR A 520 0.96 7.81 -19.36
CA THR A 520 0.18 8.35 -18.24
C THR A 520 -0.87 7.33 -17.81
N PRO A 521 -0.91 6.91 -16.53
CA PRO A 521 -1.92 5.96 -16.08
C PRO A 521 -3.33 6.53 -16.32
N ALA A 522 -4.27 5.67 -16.71
CA ALA A 522 -5.60 6.07 -17.20
C ALA A 522 -6.33 7.14 -16.35
N PRO A 523 -6.33 7.08 -14.99
CA PRO A 523 -6.96 8.11 -14.14
C PRO A 523 -6.40 9.52 -14.33
N PHE A 524 -5.13 9.62 -14.76
CA PHE A 524 -4.41 10.89 -14.88
C PHE A 524 -4.38 11.42 -16.32
N ARG A 525 -4.92 10.66 -17.29
CA ARG A 525 -5.00 11.09 -18.69
C ARG A 525 -5.82 12.37 -18.88
N PRO A 526 -6.96 12.62 -18.21
CA PRO A 526 -7.67 13.90 -18.33
C PRO A 526 -6.83 15.11 -17.92
N THR A 527 -6.04 14.97 -16.85
CA THR A 527 -5.10 16.02 -16.38
C THR A 527 -3.96 16.23 -17.36
N ALA A 528 -3.41 15.15 -17.94
CA ALA A 528 -2.41 15.25 -18.99
C ALA A 528 -2.98 15.96 -20.24
N ILE A 529 -4.20 15.62 -20.68
CA ILE A 529 -4.92 16.28 -21.78
C ILE A 529 -5.08 17.77 -21.52
N ASN A 530 -5.54 18.17 -20.33
CA ASN A 530 -5.66 19.59 -19.99
C ASN A 530 -4.28 20.29 -19.99
N GLY A 531 -3.26 19.56 -19.56
CA GLY A 531 -1.88 19.99 -19.62
C GLY A 531 -1.38 20.30 -21.04
N PHE A 532 -1.69 19.43 -21.99
CA PHE A 532 -1.38 19.65 -23.40
C PHE A 532 -2.09 20.88 -23.95
N LYS A 533 -3.38 21.06 -23.61
CA LYS A 533 -4.16 22.25 -23.99
C LYS A 533 -3.48 23.54 -23.49
N LYS A 534 -2.96 23.55 -22.26
CA LYS A 534 -2.20 24.69 -21.70
C LYS A 534 -0.89 24.99 -22.42
N LEU A 535 -0.29 23.99 -23.10
CA LEU A 535 0.91 24.16 -23.92
C LEU A 535 0.60 24.54 -25.37
N GLY A 536 -0.66 24.84 -25.69
CA GLY A 536 -1.11 25.23 -27.04
C GLY A 536 -1.34 24.06 -27.98
N VAL A 537 -1.30 22.81 -27.49
CA VAL A 537 -1.53 21.62 -28.30
C VAL A 537 -3.03 21.38 -28.47
N ASN A 538 -3.48 21.25 -29.72
CA ASN A 538 -4.88 20.93 -30.03
C ASN A 538 -5.14 19.41 -29.95
N VAL A 539 -5.28 18.90 -28.72
CA VAL A 539 -5.46 17.47 -28.43
C VAL A 539 -6.75 16.90 -29.02
N GLU A 540 -7.77 17.75 -29.26
CA GLU A 540 -9.07 17.33 -29.82
C GLU A 540 -8.93 16.79 -31.25
N LYS A 541 -7.88 17.20 -31.98
CA LYS A 541 -7.52 16.63 -33.29
C LYS A 541 -7.21 15.13 -33.24
N TYR A 542 -6.92 14.59 -32.06
CA TYR A 542 -6.52 13.20 -31.85
C TYR A 542 -7.52 12.39 -31.01
N ILE A 543 -8.71 12.94 -30.75
CA ILE A 543 -9.68 12.37 -29.81
C ILE A 543 -10.06 10.92 -30.14
N ASP A 544 -10.21 10.58 -31.42
CA ASP A 544 -10.57 9.23 -31.85
C ASP A 544 -9.46 8.21 -31.52
N LYS A 545 -8.19 8.60 -31.66
CA LYS A 545 -7.05 7.76 -31.26
C LYS A 545 -6.88 7.71 -29.76
N ILE A 546 -7.19 8.80 -29.04
CA ILE A 546 -7.15 8.85 -27.58
C ILE A 546 -8.22 7.94 -26.98
N ASN A 547 -9.41 7.88 -27.56
CA ASN A 547 -10.49 7.00 -27.12
C ASN A 547 -10.20 5.51 -27.37
N GLN A 548 -9.28 5.20 -28.29
CA GLN A 548 -8.80 3.84 -28.56
C GLN A 548 -7.67 3.40 -27.61
N LEU A 549 -7.01 4.33 -26.92
CA LEU A 549 -5.95 4.09 -25.92
C LEU A 549 -6.51 3.90 -24.51
#